data_AF-A0A3D3LMQ5-F1
#
_entry.id   AF-A0A3D3LMQ5-F1
#
_cell.length_a   1.000
_cell.length_b   1.000
_cell.length_c   1.000
_cell.angle_alpha   90.00
_cell.angle_beta   90.00
_cell.angle_gamma   90.00
#
_symmetry.space_group_name_H-M   'P 1'
#
loop_
_entity.id
_entity.type
_entity.pdbx_description
1 polymer ?
#
loop_
_entity_poly.entity_id
_entity_poly.type
_entity_poly.pdbx_seq_one_letter_code
_entity_poly.pdbx_strand_id
1 'polypeptide(L)'
;KLLEKLKFPVNTHYKKVKDINEVKEFCNSIEEIRDELPYEIDGVVIKINSLEQQQKLGFVSRSPRWAIAYKFKAKQQITKVKNIVCQVGRVGTITPVAELEPVFLAGSTISRATLHNFDEIE
;
A
#
# COMPACT_ATOMS: atom_id res chain seq x y z
N LYS A 1 -9.86 -12.73 19.12
CA LYS A 1 -10.73 -13.74 19.76
C LYS A 1 -11.99 -13.20 20.44
N LEU A 2 -11.99 -12.05 21.14
CA LEU A 2 -13.24 -11.51 21.71
C LEU A 2 -14.31 -11.22 20.63
N LEU A 3 -13.90 -10.58 19.53
CA LEU A 3 -14.79 -10.26 18.41
C LEU A 3 -15.44 -11.51 17.79
N GLU A 4 -14.67 -12.59 17.61
CA GLU A 4 -15.19 -13.88 17.13
C GLU A 4 -16.25 -14.47 18.09
N LYS A 5 -15.99 -14.43 19.41
CA LYS A 5 -16.96 -14.88 20.43
C LYS A 5 -18.26 -14.08 20.39
N LEU A 6 -18.15 -12.80 20.05
CA LEU A 6 -19.28 -11.88 19.89
C LEU A 6 -19.93 -12.00 18.49
N LYS A 7 -19.53 -12.98 17.67
CA LYS A 7 -20.06 -13.26 16.32
C LYS A 7 -19.88 -12.13 15.30
N PHE A 8 -18.90 -11.24 15.52
CA PHE A 8 -18.49 -10.30 14.47
C PHE A 8 -17.73 -11.04 13.36
N PRO A 9 -17.85 -10.59 12.09
CA PRO A 9 -17.01 -11.09 11.01
C PRO A 9 -15.56 -10.68 11.26
N VAL A 10 -14.68 -11.66 11.40
CA VAL A 10 -13.23 -11.46 11.61
C VAL A 10 -12.49 -12.22 10.51
N ASN A 11 -11.54 -11.55 9.85
CA ASN A 11 -10.69 -12.18 8.86
C ASN A 11 -9.89 -13.32 9.53
N THR A 12 -9.83 -14.50 8.90
CA THR A 12 -9.13 -15.68 9.42
C THR A 12 -7.62 -15.67 9.13
N HIS A 13 -7.17 -14.86 8.18
CA HIS A 13 -5.78 -14.72 7.78
C HIS A 13 -5.03 -13.72 8.68
N TYR A 14 -4.91 -14.06 9.97
CA TYR A 14 -4.05 -13.35 10.91
C TYR A 14 -3.22 -14.34 11.73
N LYS A 15 -1.99 -13.95 12.09
CA LYS A 15 -1.09 -14.78 12.88
C LYS A 15 -0.41 -13.93 13.94
N LYS A 16 -0.34 -14.45 15.17
CA LYS A 16 0.56 -13.90 16.19
C LYS A 16 1.95 -14.47 15.95
N VAL A 17 2.92 -13.58 15.81
CA VAL A 17 4.33 -13.90 15.54
C VAL A 17 5.20 -13.40 16.69
N LYS A 18 6.38 -14.02 16.86
CA LYS A 18 7.29 -13.75 17.99
C LYS A 18 8.38 -12.74 17.65
N ASP A 19 8.81 -12.69 16.40
CA ASP A 19 9.92 -11.86 15.96
C ASP A 19 9.75 -11.36 14.52
N ILE A 20 10.72 -10.57 14.05
CA ILE A 20 10.68 -9.96 12.72
C ILE A 20 10.87 -10.96 11.57
N ASN A 21 11.50 -12.11 11.81
CA ASN A 21 11.67 -13.13 10.77
C ASN A 21 10.33 -13.82 10.52
N GLU A 22 9.61 -14.19 11.58
CA GLU A 22 8.25 -14.72 11.46
C GLU A 22 7.27 -13.70 10.83
N VAL A 23 7.48 -12.39 11.06
CA VAL A 23 6.72 -11.33 10.36
C VAL A 23 6.97 -11.39 8.85
N LYS A 24 8.24 -11.50 8.42
CA LYS A 24 8.59 -11.57 7.00
C LYS A 24 8.01 -12.81 6.34
N GLU A 25 8.16 -13.97 6.98
CA GLU A 25 7.58 -15.23 6.50
C GLU A 25 6.06 -15.12 6.35
N PHE A 26 5.37 -14.53 7.33
CA PHE A 26 3.93 -14.32 7.23
C PHE A 26 3.57 -13.39 6.07
N CYS A 27 4.28 -12.27 5.91
CA CYS A 27 4.03 -11.34 4.79
C CYS A 27 4.22 -12.03 3.44
N ASN A 28 5.30 -12.81 3.26
CA ASN A 28 5.55 -13.58 2.03
C ASN A 28 4.44 -14.60 1.78
N SER A 29 4.01 -15.35 2.80
CA SER A 29 2.95 -16.35 2.66
C SER A 29 1.60 -15.74 2.25
N ILE A 30 1.30 -14.52 2.70
CA ILE A 30 0.09 -13.80 2.30
C ILE A 30 0.25 -13.20 0.90
N GLU A 31 1.45 -12.76 0.52
CA GLU A 31 1.74 -12.27 -0.83
C GLU A 31 1.57 -13.39 -1.88
N GLU A 32 1.96 -14.62 -1.55
CA GLU A 32 1.82 -15.81 -2.41
C GLU A 32 0.35 -16.16 -2.70
N ILE A 33 -0.52 -16.15 -1.67
CA ILE A 33 -1.95 -16.48 -1.83
C ILE A 33 -2.80 -15.27 -2.23
N ARG A 34 -2.19 -14.10 -2.45
CA ARG A 34 -2.88 -12.82 -2.64
C ARG A 34 -3.97 -12.88 -3.71
N ASP A 35 -3.67 -13.46 -4.86
CA ASP A 35 -4.60 -13.54 -6.00
C ASP A 35 -5.62 -14.70 -5.86
N GLU A 36 -5.47 -15.58 -4.85
CA GLU A 36 -6.41 -16.66 -4.53
C GLU A 36 -7.49 -16.23 -3.52
N LEU A 37 -7.27 -15.12 -2.81
CA LEU A 37 -8.23 -14.61 -1.84
C LEU A 37 -9.50 -14.13 -2.55
N PRO A 38 -10.69 -14.29 -1.93
CA PRO A 38 -11.96 -13.82 -2.52
C PRO A 38 -12.12 -12.29 -2.47
N TYR A 39 -11.05 -11.55 -2.21
CA TYR A 39 -11.00 -10.10 -2.08
C TYR A 39 -9.58 -9.59 -2.38
N GLU A 40 -9.48 -8.34 -2.80
CA GLU A 40 -8.18 -7.71 -3.04
C GLU A 40 -7.53 -7.23 -1.74
N ILE A 41 -6.21 -7.38 -1.67
CA ILE A 41 -5.36 -6.80 -0.62
C ILE A 41 -4.15 -6.09 -1.25
N ASP A 42 -3.68 -5.03 -0.59
CA ASP A 42 -2.48 -4.27 -0.96
C ASP A 42 -1.29 -4.51 0.00
N GLY A 43 -1.48 -5.33 1.03
CA GLY A 43 -0.45 -5.62 2.03
C GLY A 43 -0.99 -6.27 3.30
N VAL A 44 -0.15 -6.28 4.34
CA VAL A 44 -0.45 -6.79 5.69
C VAL A 44 -0.23 -5.69 6.71
N VAL A 45 -1.07 -5.61 7.74
CA VAL A 45 -0.85 -4.70 8.87
C VAL A 45 -0.14 -5.42 10.01
N ILE A 46 1.06 -4.95 10.35
CA ILE A 46 1.85 -5.45 11.48
C ILE A 46 1.51 -4.60 12.70
N LYS A 47 1.22 -5.24 13.84
CA LYS A 47 0.84 -4.56 15.09
C LYS A 47 1.55 -5.16 16.28
N ILE A 48 2.03 -4.33 17.20
CA ILE A 48 2.51 -4.79 18.51
C ILE A 48 1.32 -5.34 19.29
N ASN A 49 1.41 -6.57 19.78
CA ASN A 49 0.25 -7.25 20.38
C ASN A 49 -0.08 -6.79 21.82
N SER A 50 0.87 -6.20 22.56
CA SER A 50 0.62 -5.73 23.93
C SER A 50 -0.07 -4.36 23.94
N LEU A 51 -1.28 -4.29 24.52
CA LEU A 51 -2.02 -3.03 24.66
C LEU A 51 -1.30 -1.99 25.51
N GLU A 52 -0.58 -2.43 26.55
CA GLU A 52 0.22 -1.53 27.39
C GLU A 52 1.35 -0.89 26.58
N GLN A 53 2.03 -1.67 25.72
CA GLN A 53 3.06 -1.14 24.83
C GLN A 53 2.48 -0.19 23.79
N GLN A 54 1.29 -0.49 23.24
CA GLN A 54 0.61 0.42 22.32
C GLN A 54 0.31 1.77 22.98
N GLN A 55 -0.19 1.78 24.22
CA GLN A 55 -0.45 3.01 24.97
C GLN A 55 0.83 3.80 25.22
N LYS A 56 1.92 3.13 25.64
CA LYS A 56 3.23 3.79 25.85
C LYS A 56 3.82 4.37 24.57
N LEU A 57 3.67 3.68 23.44
CA LEU A 57 4.19 4.14 22.15
C LEU A 57 3.38 5.30 21.58
N GLY A 58 2.06 5.29 21.77
CA GLY A 58 1.17 6.37 21.36
C GLY A 58 1.07 6.53 19.84
N PHE A 59 0.79 7.78 19.43
CA PHE A 59 0.48 8.17 18.06
C PHE A 59 1.31 9.40 17.66
N VAL A 60 1.62 9.50 16.37
CA VAL A 60 1.97 10.77 15.73
C VAL A 60 0.70 11.39 15.13
N SER A 61 0.80 12.59 14.55
CA SER A 61 -0.35 13.40 14.10
C SER A 61 -1.39 12.65 13.23
N ARG A 62 -0.99 11.62 12.48
CA ARG A 62 -1.88 10.87 11.60
C ARG A 62 -1.77 9.34 11.70
N SER A 63 -0.90 8.78 12.54
CA SER A 63 -0.67 7.33 12.58
C SER A 63 -0.21 6.80 13.94
N PRO A 64 -0.56 5.55 14.30
CA PRO A 64 -0.02 4.88 15.48
C PRO A 64 1.47 4.59 15.31
N ARG A 65 2.24 4.67 16.40
CA ARG A 65 3.67 4.27 16.40
C ARG A 65 3.89 2.76 16.52
N TRP A 66 2.85 2.03 16.91
CA TRP A 66 2.88 0.60 17.22
C TRP A 66 2.30 -0.30 16.12
N ALA A 67 1.89 0.28 14.99
CA ALA A 67 1.38 -0.45 13.85
C ALA A 67 1.87 0.16 12.53
N ILE A 68 2.11 -0.69 11.53
CA ILE A 68 2.55 -0.28 10.19
C ILE A 68 1.87 -1.15 9.13
N ALA A 69 1.52 -0.55 8.00
CA ALA A 69 1.07 -1.26 6.81
C ALA A 69 2.29 -1.66 5.97
N TYR A 70 2.54 -2.96 5.88
CA TYR A 70 3.53 -3.54 4.98
C TYR A 70 2.87 -3.78 3.62
N LYS A 71 3.15 -2.92 2.65
CA LYS A 71 2.57 -3.01 1.31
C LYS A 71 3.34 -4.00 0.45
N PHE A 72 2.62 -4.82 -0.32
CA PHE A 72 3.22 -5.69 -1.32
C PHE A 72 3.77 -4.89 -2.50
N LYS A 73 4.58 -5.54 -3.33
CA LYS A 73 5.02 -4.91 -4.57
C LYS A 73 3.79 -4.51 -5.38
N ALA A 74 3.78 -3.25 -5.80
CA ALA A 74 2.72 -2.74 -6.66
C ALA A 74 2.73 -3.55 -7.97
N LYS A 75 1.53 -3.87 -8.49
CA LYS A 75 1.43 -4.39 -9.86
C LYS A 75 2.02 -3.33 -10.79
N GLN A 76 2.85 -3.75 -11.74
CA GLN A 76 3.48 -2.87 -12.72
C GLN A 76 3.00 -3.25 -14.12
N GLN A 77 2.97 -2.26 -15.01
CA GLN A 77 2.72 -2.51 -16.42
C GLN A 77 3.49 -1.52 -17.29
N ILE A 78 3.87 -1.97 -18.49
CA ILE A 78 4.54 -1.22 -19.52
C ILE A 78 3.47 -0.64 -20.46
N THR A 79 3.60 0.65 -20.76
CA THR A 79 2.79 1.32 -21.77
C THR A 79 3.61 2.37 -22.51
N LYS A 80 3.09 2.91 -23.61
CA LYS A 80 3.76 3.93 -24.43
C LYS A 80 3.41 5.32 -23.93
N VAL A 81 4.41 6.18 -23.80
CA VAL A 81 4.20 7.63 -23.64
C VAL A 81 3.79 8.21 -25.00
N LYS A 82 2.62 8.82 -25.06
CA LYS A 82 2.10 9.48 -26.28
C LYS A 82 2.54 10.93 -26.35
N ASN A 83 2.51 11.62 -25.22
CA ASN A 83 2.78 13.05 -25.13
C ASN A 83 3.18 13.42 -23.69
N ILE A 84 3.81 14.59 -23.52
CA ILE A 84 4.12 15.17 -22.22
C ILE A 84 3.56 16.59 -22.18
N VAL A 85 2.69 16.86 -21.21
CA VAL A 85 2.06 18.18 -21.02
C VAL A 85 2.55 18.81 -19.72
N CYS A 86 2.85 20.11 -19.78
CA CYS A 86 3.26 20.88 -18.61
C CYS A 86 2.05 21.50 -17.91
N GLN A 87 1.87 21.22 -16.63
CA GLN A 87 0.82 21.81 -15.80
C GLN A 87 1.40 22.85 -14.84
N VAL A 88 0.74 24.00 -14.72
CA VAL A 88 1.13 25.05 -13.76
C VAL A 88 0.30 24.90 -12.50
N GLY A 89 0.97 24.58 -11.39
CA GLY A 89 0.37 24.50 -10.06
C GLY A 89 0.00 25.87 -9.50
N ARG A 90 -0.79 25.89 -8.43
CA ARG A 90 -1.29 27.12 -7.78
C ARG A 90 -0.18 28.11 -7.38
N VAL A 91 1.01 27.61 -7.06
CA VAL A 91 2.17 28.41 -6.65
C VAL A 91 3.17 28.66 -7.79
N GLY A 92 2.81 28.35 -9.04
CA GLY A 92 3.67 28.54 -10.22
C GLY A 92 4.58 27.36 -10.56
N THR A 93 4.57 26.27 -9.77
CA THR A 93 5.34 25.06 -10.06
C THR A 93 4.91 24.46 -11.40
N ILE A 94 5.87 24.17 -12.28
CA ILE A 94 5.62 23.49 -13.56
C ILE A 94 5.84 21.99 -13.35
N THR A 95 4.76 21.21 -13.44
CA THR A 95 4.82 19.74 -13.31
C THR A 95 4.64 19.09 -14.68
N PRO A 96 5.61 18.31 -15.16
CA PRO A 96 5.45 17.50 -16.36
C PRO A 96 4.53 16.30 -16.09
N VAL A 97 3.56 16.09 -16.97
CA VAL A 97 2.60 14.98 -16.88
C VAL A 97 2.61 14.21 -18.20
N ALA A 98 2.91 12.91 -18.13
CA ALA A 98 2.86 12.01 -19.27
C ALA A 98 1.41 11.64 -19.59
N GLU A 99 1.02 11.77 -20.85
CA GLU A 99 -0.16 11.15 -21.43
C GLU A 99 0.24 9.81 -22.02
N LEU A 100 -0.42 8.74 -21.58
CA LEU A 100 -0.05 7.36 -21.85
C LEU A 100 -1.06 6.72 -22.80
N GLU A 101 -0.62 5.72 -23.57
CA GLU A 101 -1.55 4.73 -24.14
C GLU A 101 -2.33 4.07 -22.99
N PRO A 102 -3.67 4.11 -22.98
CA PRO A 102 -4.47 3.59 -21.87
C PRO A 102 -4.13 2.14 -21.56
N VAL A 103 -3.82 1.88 -20.28
CA VAL A 103 -3.40 0.56 -19.83
C VAL A 103 -4.12 0.19 -18.54
N PHE A 104 -4.61 -1.06 -18.45
CA PHE A 104 -5.27 -1.54 -17.24
C PHE A 104 -4.23 -1.94 -16.19
N LEU A 105 -4.32 -1.36 -15.00
CA LEU A 105 -3.43 -1.62 -13.88
C LEU A 105 -4.20 -1.57 -12.56
N ALA A 106 -4.09 -2.63 -11.75
CA ALA A 106 -4.64 -2.69 -10.39
C ALA A 106 -6.12 -2.24 -10.29
N GLY A 107 -6.97 -2.74 -11.19
CA GLY A 107 -8.42 -2.47 -11.14
C GLY A 107 -8.87 -1.17 -11.83
N SER A 108 -7.95 -0.40 -12.42
CA SER A 108 -8.27 0.87 -13.09
C SER A 108 -7.52 1.02 -14.42
N THR A 109 -8.08 1.79 -15.35
CA THR A 109 -7.39 2.17 -16.59
C THR A 109 -6.59 3.45 -16.38
N ILE A 110 -5.27 3.34 -16.51
CA ILE A 110 -4.34 4.45 -16.35
C ILE A 110 -4.04 5.05 -17.72
N SER A 111 -4.25 6.35 -17.87
CA SER A 111 -3.96 7.11 -19.09
C SER A 111 -3.05 8.33 -18.84
N ARG A 112 -2.73 8.64 -17.59
CA ARG A 112 -1.88 9.76 -17.20
C ARG A 112 -0.99 9.39 -16.02
N ALA A 113 0.25 9.87 -16.02
CA ALA A 113 1.18 9.74 -14.90
C ALA A 113 2.00 11.02 -14.72
N THR A 114 2.30 11.38 -13.47
CA THR A 114 3.24 12.47 -13.18
C THR A 114 4.67 12.04 -13.49
N LEU A 115 5.47 12.94 -14.04
CA LEU A 115 6.92 12.77 -14.20
C LEU A 115 7.70 13.51 -13.10
N HIS A 116 7.01 13.95 -12.05
CA HIS A 116 7.55 14.67 -10.89
C HIS A 116 8.16 16.04 -11.21
N ASN A 117 9.31 16.09 -11.87
CA ASN A 117 10.07 17.30 -12.21
C ASN A 117 10.97 17.02 -13.44
N PHE A 118 11.71 18.03 -13.91
CA PHE A 118 12.61 17.86 -15.07
C PHE A 118 13.86 17.04 -14.74
N ASP A 119 14.37 17.12 -13.52
CA ASP A 119 15.55 16.35 -13.08
C ASP A 119 15.29 14.83 -13.06
N GLU A 120 14.04 14.39 -12.83
CA GLU A 120 13.62 12.98 -12.89
C GLU A 120 13.48 12.47 -14.34
N ILE A 121 13.41 13.38 -15.32
CA ILE A 121 13.28 13.05 -16.75
C ILE A 121 14.66 12.92 -17.43
N GLU A 122 15.66 13.68 -16.97
CA GLU A 122 17.05 13.59 -17.47
C GLU A 122 17.75 12.29 -17.10
#